data_AF-A0A317YMN0-F1
#
_entry.id   AF-A0A317YMN0-F1
#
_cell.length_a   1.000
_cell.length_b   1.000
_cell.length_c   1.000
_cell.angle_alpha   90.00
_cell.angle_beta   90.00
_cell.angle_gamma   90.00
#
_symmetry.space_group_name_H-M   'P 1'
#
loop_
_entity.id
_entity.type
_entity.pdbx_description
1 polymer ?
#
loop_
_entity_poly.entity_id
_entity_poly.type
_entity_poly.pdbx_seq_one_letter_code
_entity_poly.pdbx_strand_id
1 'polypeptide(L)'
;MWLAILCLSLLLTFICYLVWTVSYRNRSYNKEVDIIIVLGAGIFTEFVTPMLAARLDRALDIYQQQASATKIIVSSGQGPDEPIPEALAMQRYL
;
A
#
# COMPACT_ATOMS: atom_id res chain seq x y z
N MET A 1 20.22 -29.61 25.39
CA MET A 1 19.81 -28.37 26.11
C MET A 1 20.06 -27.12 25.26
N TRP A 2 21.31 -26.82 24.87
CA TRP A 2 21.63 -25.62 24.06
C TRP A 2 20.89 -25.49 22.72
N LEU A 3 20.78 -26.57 21.94
CA LEU A 3 20.04 -26.56 20.68
C LEU A 3 18.54 -26.28 20.86
N ALA A 4 17.95 -26.75 21.96
CA ALA A 4 16.54 -26.49 22.27
C ALA A 4 16.31 -25.01 22.61
N ILE A 5 17.25 -24.39 23.33
CA ILE A 5 17.22 -22.96 23.67
C ILE A 5 17.33 -22.10 22.41
N LEU A 6 18.26 -22.43 21.50
CA LEU A 6 18.44 -21.73 20.22
C LEU A 6 17.21 -21.85 19.32
N CYS A 7 16.63 -23.05 19.22
CA CYS A 7 15.41 -23.27 18.45
C CYS A 7 14.25 -22.45 19.02
N LEU A 8 14.05 -22.48 20.34
CA LEU A 8 13.00 -21.73 21.03
C LEU A 8 13.16 -20.22 20.84
N SER A 9 14.39 -19.68 20.98
CA SER A 9 14.63 -18.26 20.80
C SER A 9 14.34 -17.81 19.38
N LEU A 10 14.73 -18.60 18.38
CA LEU A 10 14.52 -18.28 16.96
C LEU A 10 13.03 -18.29 16.61
N LEU A 11 12.28 -19.28 17.11
CA LEU A 11 10.83 -19.36 16.97
C LEU A 11 10.13 -18.17 17.63
N LEU A 12 10.54 -17.80 18.84
CA LEU A 12 9.98 -16.64 19.54
C LEU A 12 10.23 -15.33 18.78
N THR A 13 11.45 -15.09 18.30
CA THR A 13 11.75 -13.90 17.50
C THR A 13 10.96 -13.85 16.20
N PHE A 14 10.77 -15.00 15.53
CA PHE A 14 9.97 -15.09 14.33
C PHE A 14 8.49 -14.76 14.61
N ILE A 15 7.92 -15.27 15.70
CA ILE A 15 6.56 -14.94 16.13
C ILE A 15 6.44 -13.45 16.45
N CYS A 16 7.37 -12.87 17.20
CA CYS A 16 7.38 -11.43 17.49
C CYS A 16 7.42 -10.59 16.22
N TYR A 17 8.24 -10.97 15.23
CA TYR A 17 8.31 -10.31 13.94
C TYR A 17 6.98 -10.39 13.17
N LEU A 18 6.34 -11.56 13.14
CA LEU A 18 5.04 -11.74 12.49
C LEU A 18 3.95 -10.90 13.16
N VAL A 19 3.89 -10.90 14.49
CA VAL A 19 2.93 -10.09 15.26
C VAL A 19 3.12 -8.62 14.94
N TRP A 20 4.36 -8.12 14.98
CA TRP A 20 4.67 -6.73 14.68
C TRP A 20 4.22 -6.36 13.26
N THR A 21 4.58 -7.17 12.26
CA THR A 21 4.23 -6.94 10.86
C THR A 21 2.72 -6.86 10.65
N VAL A 22 1.96 -7.78 11.26
CA VAL A 22 0.49 -7.79 11.15
C VAL A 22 -0.13 -6.58 11.85
N SER A 23 0.36 -6.21 13.04
CA SER A 23 -0.13 -5.04 13.77
C SER A 23 0.06 -3.73 13.00
N TYR A 24 1.19 -3.57 12.30
CA TYR A 24 1.43 -2.39 11.47
C TYR A 24 0.59 -2.39 10.21
N ARG A 25 0.37 -3.56 9.58
CA ARG A 25 -0.52 -3.68 8.42
C ARG A 25 -1.96 -3.29 8.76
N ASN A 26 -2.45 -3.68 9.93
CA ASN A 26 -3.84 -3.48 10.31
C ASN A 26 -4.12 -2.13 11.01
N ARG A 27 -3.22 -1.16 10.87
CA ARG A 27 -3.43 0.18 11.43
C ARG A 27 -4.53 0.88 10.64
N SER A 28 -5.77 0.78 11.13
CA SER A 28 -6.89 1.51 10.57
C SER A 28 -6.67 3.02 10.72
N TYR A 29 -6.82 3.73 9.61
CA TYR A 29 -6.74 5.18 9.58
C TYR A 29 -8.15 5.71 9.79
N ASN A 30 -8.47 6.11 11.01
CA ASN A 30 -9.82 6.51 11.43
C ASN A 30 -9.97 8.03 11.56
N LYS A 31 -9.20 8.80 10.80
CA LYS A 31 -9.36 10.25 10.74
C LYS A 31 -10.10 10.60 9.46
N GLU A 32 -10.99 11.55 9.58
CA GLU A 32 -11.60 12.16 8.41
C GLU A 32 -10.55 12.96 7.65
N VAL A 33 -10.49 12.76 6.33
CA VAL A 33 -9.57 13.45 5.42
C VAL A 33 -10.33 14.03 4.24
N ASP A 34 -10.01 15.27 3.90
CA ASP A 34 -10.62 15.92 2.74
C ASP A 34 -10.01 15.39 1.42
N ILE A 35 -8.73 15.00 1.44
CA ILE A 35 -7.97 14.64 0.24
C ILE A 35 -7.03 13.45 0.53
N ILE A 36 -7.09 12.45 -0.34
CA ILE A 36 -6.17 11.31 -0.39
C ILE A 36 -5.28 11.49 -1.63
N ILE A 37 -3.97 11.64 -1.42
CA ILE A 37 -3.01 11.78 -2.53
C ILE A 37 -2.28 10.45 -2.72
N VAL A 38 -2.36 9.88 -3.92
CA VAL A 38 -1.63 8.67 -4.30
C VAL A 38 -0.46 9.05 -5.21
N LEU A 39 0.75 8.68 -4.79
CA LEU A 39 1.98 8.92 -5.53
C LEU A 39 2.31 7.74 -6.45
N GLY A 40 2.85 8.07 -7.62
CA GLY A 40 3.39 7.10 -8.57
C GLY A 40 4.51 6.20 -8.01
N ALA A 41 4.74 5.09 -8.69
CA ALA A 41 5.80 4.11 -8.48
C ALA A 41 6.54 3.76 -9.78
N GLY A 42 6.10 4.30 -10.92
CA GLY A 42 6.55 3.92 -12.26
C GLY A 42 5.83 2.68 -12.79
N ILE A 43 5.58 2.65 -14.10
CA ILE A 43 4.95 1.52 -14.80
C ILE A 43 5.78 1.06 -15.99
N PHE A 44 5.88 -0.26 -16.18
CA PHE A 44 6.59 -0.87 -17.32
C PHE A 44 5.64 -1.29 -18.45
N THR A 45 4.33 -1.29 -18.18
CA THR A 45 3.27 -1.67 -19.13
C THR A 45 2.14 -0.65 -19.02
N GLU A 46 1.04 -0.84 -19.75
CA GLU A 46 -0.17 -0.01 -19.61
C GLU A 46 -0.95 -0.28 -18.31
N PHE A 47 -0.50 -1.24 -17.49
CA PHE A 47 -1.16 -1.63 -16.25
C PHE A 47 -0.36 -1.19 -15.03
N VAL A 48 -1.07 -0.89 -13.95
CA VAL A 48 -0.45 -0.57 -12.66
C VAL A 48 0.36 -1.76 -12.14
N THR A 49 1.53 -1.49 -11.59
CA THR A 49 2.35 -2.56 -10.97
C THR A 49 1.66 -3.10 -9.71
N PRO A 50 1.91 -4.35 -9.29
CA PRO A 50 1.27 -4.92 -8.10
C PRO A 50 1.46 -4.07 -6.83
N MET A 51 2.60 -3.40 -6.69
CA MET A 51 2.85 -2.50 -5.57
C MET A 51 2.01 -1.21 -5.66
N LEU A 52 1.81 -0.67 -6.86
CA LEU A 52 0.97 0.51 -7.08
C LEU A 52 -0.51 0.16 -6.90
N ALA A 53 -0.95 -1.00 -7.40
CA ALA A 53 -2.29 -1.54 -7.16
C ALA A 53 -2.59 -1.63 -5.66
N ALA A 54 -1.69 -2.22 -4.86
CA ALA A 54 -1.87 -2.31 -3.41
C ALA A 54 -1.97 -0.93 -2.72
N ARG A 55 -1.31 0.13 -3.25
CA ARG A 55 -1.47 1.50 -2.74
C ARG A 55 -2.82 2.10 -3.12
N LEU A 56 -3.29 1.87 -4.35
CA LEU A 56 -4.59 2.31 -4.82
C LEU A 56 -5.72 1.62 -4.06
N ASP A 57 -5.61 0.30 -3.84
CA ASP A 57 -6.54 -0.47 -3.02
C ASP A 57 -6.58 0.09 -1.60
N ARG A 58 -5.41 0.42 -1.01
CA ARG A 58 -5.38 1.04 0.31
C ARG A 58 -6.03 2.43 0.33
N ALA A 59 -5.84 3.23 -0.72
CA ALA A 59 -6.50 4.52 -0.87
C ALA A 59 -8.03 4.36 -0.98
N LEU A 60 -8.49 3.34 -1.72
CA LEU A 60 -9.90 3.00 -1.88
C LEU A 60 -10.52 2.52 -0.56
N ASP A 61 -9.83 1.66 0.18
CA ASP A 61 -10.26 1.21 1.52
C ASP A 61 -10.46 2.39 2.48
N ILE A 62 -9.53 3.35 2.46
CA ILE A 62 -9.64 4.55 3.31
C ILE A 62 -10.79 5.40 2.82
N TYR A 63 -10.91 5.63 1.51
CA TYR A 63 -11.99 6.42 0.89
C TYR A 63 -13.38 5.87 1.25
N GLN A 64 -13.57 4.54 1.21
CA GLN A 64 -14.83 3.89 1.59
C GLN A 64 -15.18 4.05 3.07
N GLN A 65 -14.20 4.30 3.93
CA GLN A 65 -14.40 4.53 5.36
C GLN A 65 -14.72 6.00 5.69
N GLN A 66 -14.60 6.91 4.72
CA GLN A 66 -14.89 8.33 4.91
C GLN A 66 -16.40 8.59 4.80
N ALA A 67 -16.94 9.36 5.74
CA ALA A 67 -18.34 9.81 5.70
C ALA A 67 -18.52 11.13 4.94
N SER A 68 -17.42 11.89 4.76
CA SER A 68 -17.40 13.20 4.10
C SER A 68 -17.01 13.09 2.62
N ALA A 69 -17.14 14.19 1.88
CA ALA A 69 -16.79 14.29 0.47
C ALA A 69 -15.25 14.32 0.26
N THR A 70 -14.59 13.22 0.57
CA THR A 70 -13.16 13.03 0.33
C THR A 70 -12.88 12.97 -1.18
N LYS A 71 -11.71 13.46 -1.63
CA LYS A 71 -11.27 13.32 -3.02
C LYS A 71 -10.00 12.49 -3.11
N ILE A 72 -9.92 11.60 -4.09
CA ILE A 72 -8.68 10.90 -4.43
C ILE A 72 -7.99 11.68 -5.55
N ILE A 73 -6.73 12.06 -5.32
CA ILE A 73 -5.87 12.71 -6.30
C ILE A 73 -4.70 11.78 -6.61
N VAL A 74 -4.63 11.32 -7.86
CA VAL A 74 -3.50 10.55 -8.36
C VAL A 74 -2.49 11.53 -8.97
N SER A 75 -1.26 11.50 -8.47
CA SER A 75 -0.19 12.41 -8.92
C SER A 75 0.95 11.57 -9.50
N SER A 76 1.02 11.53 -10.83
CA SER A 76 2.19 11.04 -11.55
C SER A 76 2.20 11.52 -13.00
N GLY A 77 3.40 11.57 -13.59
CA GLY A 77 3.65 11.98 -14.98
C GLY A 77 3.75 10.78 -15.93
N GLN A 78 4.44 11.00 -17.05
CA GLN A 78 4.90 9.94 -17.94
C GLN A 78 6.43 9.95 -17.95
N GLY A 79 7.03 8.83 -17.55
CA GLY A 79 8.46 8.60 -17.71
C GLY A 79 8.84 8.30 -19.17
N PRO A 80 10.12 8.47 -19.55
CA PRO A 80 10.59 8.20 -20.91
C PRO A 80 10.45 6.72 -21.31
N ASP A 81 10.46 5.81 -20.33
CA ASP A 81 10.34 4.36 -20.52
C ASP A 81 8.90 3.84 -20.34
N GLU A 82 7.92 4.74 -20.16
CA GLU A 82 6.53 4.38 -19.87
C GLU A 82 5.63 4.51 -21.11
N PRO A 83 4.80 3.49 -21.41
CA PRO A 83 3.95 3.51 -22.60
C PRO A 83 2.83 4.55 -22.54
N ILE A 84 2.36 4.87 -21.34
CA ILE A 84 1.30 5.85 -21.07
C ILE A 84 1.62 6.63 -19.79
N PRO A 85 0.99 7.81 -19.55
CA PRO A 85 1.11 8.49 -18.27
C PRO A 85 0.63 7.60 -17.13
N GLU A 86 1.42 7.51 -16.06
CA GLU A 86 1.10 6.65 -14.92
C GLU A 86 -0.21 7.08 -14.25
N ALA A 87 -0.50 8.40 -14.19
CA ALA A 87 -1.79 8.89 -13.71
C ALA A 87 -2.99 8.39 -14.53
N LEU A 88 -2.81 8.16 -15.84
CA LEU A 88 -3.87 7.57 -16.68
C LEU A 88 -4.08 6.10 -16.34
N ALA A 89 -3.00 5.34 -16.10
CA ALA A 89 -3.09 3.95 -15.66
C ALA A 89 -3.80 3.84 -14.29
N MET A 90 -3.45 4.72 -13.35
CA MET A 90 -4.10 4.80 -12.04
C MET A 90 -5.59 5.19 -12.16
N GLN A 91 -5.93 6.13 -13.05
CA GLN A 91 -7.32 6.51 -13.31
C GLN A 91 -8.14 5.37 -13.92
N ARG A 92 -7.55 4.54 -14.79
CA ARG A 92 -8.23 3.36 -15.35
C ARG A 92 -8.47 2.26 -14.31
N TYR A 93 -7.66 2.23 -13.25
CA TYR A 93 -7.75 1.24 -12.19
C TYR A 93 -8.81 1.58 -11.14
N LEU A 94 -8.94 2.88 -10.79
CA LEU A 94 -9.92 3.41 -9.84
C LEU A 94 -11.33 3.48 -10.45
#